data_AF-A0A920ME47-F1
#
_entry.id   AF-A0A920ME47-F1
#
_cell.length_a   1.000
_cell.length_b   1.000
_cell.length_c   1.000
_cell.angle_alpha   90.00
_cell.angle_beta   90.00
_cell.angle_gamma   90.00
#
_symmetry.space_group_name_H-M   'P 1'
#
loop_
_entity.id
_entity.type
_entity.pdbx_description
1 polymer ?
#
loop_
_entity_poly.entity_id
_entity_poly.type
_entity_poly.pdbx_seq_one_letter_code
_entity_poly.pdbx_strand_id
1 'polypeptide(L)'
;MAHIDVVPAVKESWITDPFKMTEIDGFLHGRGTSDNKAGAAGLIATFAKLRAEGFIPKNDIIMLLTEMKKLACRAFVIFEKITKMFRMLRLR
;
A
#
# COMPACT_ATOMS: atom_id res chain seq x y z
N MET A 1 -5.49 -5.64 -3.44
CA MET A 1 -6.23 -4.67 -2.58
C MET A 1 -5.52 -4.64 -1.25
N ALA A 2 -5.40 -3.47 -0.63
CA ALA A 2 -4.90 -3.32 0.73
C ALA A 2 -5.67 -2.18 1.41
N HIS A 3 -5.73 -2.19 2.74
CA HIS A 3 -6.18 -1.00 3.48
C HIS A 3 -4.98 -0.26 4.07
N ILE A 4 -5.14 1.04 4.28
CA ILE A 4 -4.08 1.93 4.75
C ILE A 4 -4.36 2.50 6.14
N ASP A 5 -5.58 2.34 6.65
CA ASP A 5 -5.92 2.64 8.02
C ASP A 5 -5.35 1.58 8.99
N VAL A 6 -5.21 1.98 10.24
CA VAL A 6 -4.71 1.14 11.32
C VAL A 6 -5.62 1.31 12.54
N VAL A 7 -5.77 0.24 13.31
CA VAL A 7 -6.47 0.30 14.60
C VAL A 7 -5.68 1.16 15.60
N PRO A 8 -6.35 1.79 16.58
CA PRO A 8 -5.67 2.49 17.67
C PRO A 8 -4.63 1.61 18.38
N ALA A 9 -3.53 2.23 18.82
CA ALA A 9 -2.51 1.57 19.62
C ALA A 9 -2.60 2.06 21.07
N VAL A 10 -2.70 1.13 22.02
CA VAL A 10 -2.57 1.39 23.47
C VAL A 10 -1.09 1.45 23.78
N LYS A 11 -0.54 2.65 24.01
CA LYS A 11 0.92 2.87 24.06
C LYS A 11 1.61 2.04 25.14
N GLU A 12 0.92 1.82 26.26
CA GLU A 12 1.42 1.12 27.45
C GLU A 12 1.66 -0.37 27.18
N SER A 13 1.01 -0.93 26.14
CA SER A 13 1.18 -2.33 25.73
C SER A 13 2.32 -2.54 24.73
N TRP A 14 3.06 -1.48 24.37
CA TRP A 14 4.15 -1.55 23.41
C TRP A 14 5.51 -1.36 24.08
N ILE A 15 6.48 -2.17 23.65
CA ILE A 15 7.89 -2.06 24.04
C ILE A 15 8.63 -0.95 23.26
N THR A 16 8.07 -0.50 22.13
CA THR A 16 8.57 0.59 21.28
C THR A 16 7.48 1.62 21.07
N ASP A 17 7.82 2.79 20.53
CA ASP A 17 6.79 3.71 20.04
C ASP A 17 6.02 3.03 18.87
N PRO A 18 4.69 2.85 18.97
CA PRO A 18 3.91 2.17 17.94
C PRO A 18 3.93 2.88 16.58
N PHE A 19 4.21 4.18 16.52
CA PHE A 19 4.19 4.95 15.26
C PHE A 19 5.58 5.33 14.76
N LYS A 20 6.64 4.88 15.44
CA LYS A 20 8.01 4.93 14.96
C LYS A 20 8.48 3.53 14.58
N MET A 21 8.73 3.31 13.30
CA MET A 21 9.24 2.02 12.83
C MET A 21 10.60 1.73 13.48
N THR A 22 10.68 0.62 14.20
CA THR A 22 11.86 0.21 14.96
C THR A 22 12.20 -1.22 14.61
N GLU A 23 13.45 -1.50 14.26
CA GLU A 23 13.91 -2.86 13.98
C GLU A 23 14.47 -3.51 15.25
N ILE A 24 14.00 -4.72 15.57
CA ILE A 24 14.47 -5.53 16.70
C ILE A 24 14.62 -6.97 16.21
N ASP A 25 15.80 -7.54 16.36
CA ASP A 25 16.12 -8.93 15.98
C ASP A 25 15.71 -9.29 14.52
N GLY A 26 15.85 -8.32 13.60
CA GLY A 26 15.48 -8.47 12.19
C GLY A 26 13.98 -8.32 11.89
N PHE A 27 13.16 -7.97 12.89
CA PHE A 27 11.74 -7.70 12.72
C PHE A 27 11.44 -6.20 12.80
N LEU A 28 10.56 -5.73 11.91
CA LEU A 28 10.10 -4.34 11.90
C LEU A 28 8.88 -4.16 12.80
N HIS A 29 9.07 -3.52 13.95
CA HIS A 29 8.01 -3.19 14.91
C HIS A 29 7.38 -1.84 14.59
N GLY A 30 6.06 -1.83 14.50
CA GLY A 30 5.24 -0.63 14.28
C GLY A 30 3.78 -0.99 14.04
N ARG A 31 2.87 -0.16 14.54
CA ARG A 31 1.43 -0.28 14.26
C ARG A 31 1.21 -0.06 12.77
N GLY A 32 0.63 -1.07 12.15
CA GLY A 32 0.33 -1.05 10.74
C GLY A 32 1.32 -1.82 9.89
N THR A 33 2.48 -2.23 10.42
CA THR A 33 3.52 -2.90 9.62
C THR A 33 2.97 -4.15 8.96
N SER A 34 2.53 -5.14 9.74
CA SER A 34 1.93 -6.36 9.18
C SER A 34 0.50 -6.15 8.65
N ASP A 35 -0.28 -5.28 9.30
CA ASP A 35 -1.70 -5.06 9.00
C ASP A 35 -1.97 -3.56 8.79
N ASN A 36 -1.91 -3.04 7.57
CA ASN A 36 -1.64 -3.73 6.28
C ASN A 36 -0.68 -2.91 5.41
N LYS A 37 0.22 -2.15 6.04
CA LYS A 37 1.11 -1.24 5.31
C LYS A 37 2.19 -1.99 4.55
N ALA A 38 2.68 -3.15 5.03
CA ALA A 38 3.60 -3.99 4.26
C ALA A 38 2.95 -4.50 2.97
N GLY A 39 1.69 -4.96 3.04
CA GLY A 39 0.94 -5.41 1.86
C GLY A 39 0.70 -4.27 0.85
N ALA A 40 0.30 -3.10 1.34
CA ALA A 40 0.14 -1.91 0.51
C ALA A 40 1.45 -1.48 -0.16
N ALA A 41 2.56 -1.45 0.59
CA ALA A 41 3.88 -1.11 0.08
C ALA A 41 4.36 -2.12 -0.98
N GLY A 42 4.15 -3.42 -0.75
CA GLY A 42 4.48 -4.47 -1.72
C GLY A 42 3.73 -4.32 -3.05
N LEU A 43 2.44 -3.99 -3.00
CA LEU A 43 1.64 -3.72 -4.20
C LEU A 43 2.19 -2.51 -4.98
N ILE A 44 2.44 -1.39 -4.28
CA ILE A 44 2.97 -0.17 -4.89
C ILE A 44 4.36 -0.41 -5.50
N ALA A 45 5.26 -1.06 -4.76
CA ALA A 45 6.61 -1.37 -5.23
C ALA A 45 6.59 -2.30 -6.46
N THR A 46 5.73 -3.32 -6.46
CA THR A 46 5.58 -4.22 -7.61
C THR A 46 5.11 -3.46 -8.85
N PHE A 47 4.14 -2.57 -8.69
CA PHE A 47 3.60 -1.81 -9.82
C PHE A 47 4.62 -0.79 -10.34
N ALA A 48 5.37 -0.14 -9.45
CA ALA A 48 6.47 0.74 -9.82
C ALA A 48 7.58 -0.02 -10.59
N LYS A 49 7.90 -1.25 -10.16
CA LYS A 49 8.87 -2.12 -10.84
C LYS A 49 8.39 -2.54 -12.23
N LEU A 50 7.17 -3.05 -12.34
CA LEU A 50 6.57 -3.41 -13.64
C LEU A 50 6.53 -2.22 -14.60
N ARG A 51 6.30 -1.01 -14.07
CA ARG A 51 6.40 0.23 -14.83
C ARG A 51 7.81 0.49 -15.35
N ALA A 52 8.81 0.40 -14.48
CA ALA A 52 10.21 0.61 -14.85
C ALA A 52 10.71 -0.40 -15.89
N GLU A 53 10.20 -1.64 -15.84
CA GLU A 53 10.54 -2.72 -16.78
C GLU A 53 9.76 -2.65 -18.11
N GLY A 54 8.83 -1.70 -18.26
CA GLY A 54 8.04 -1.55 -19.48
C GLY A 54 7.00 -2.66 -19.70
N PHE A 55 6.58 -3.36 -18.65
CA PHE A 55 5.60 -4.44 -18.73
C PHE A 55 4.23 -3.90 -19.18
N ILE A 56 3.70 -4.39 -20.31
CA ILE A 56 2.38 -4.00 -20.79
C ILE A 56 1.37 -5.11 -20.47
N PRO A 57 0.46 -4.90 -19.50
CA PRO A 57 -0.53 -5.91 -19.17
C PRO A 57 -1.56 -6.06 -20.30
N LYS A 58 -2.01 -7.30 -20.53
CA LYS A 58 -3.07 -7.61 -21.52
C LYS A 58 -4.42 -6.99 -21.15
N ASN A 59 -4.70 -6.88 -19.85
CA ASN A 59 -5.95 -6.35 -19.30
C ASN A 59 -5.65 -5.19 -18.33
N ASP A 60 -6.68 -4.39 -18.02
CA ASP A 60 -6.57 -3.36 -16.99
C ASP A 60 -6.29 -4.00 -15.62
N ILE A 61 -5.28 -3.47 -14.92
CA ILE A 61 -4.99 -3.82 -13.53
C ILE A 61 -5.38 -2.61 -12.68
N ILE A 62 -6.20 -2.84 -11.65
CA ILE A 62 -6.71 -1.80 -10.75
C ILE A 62 -6.19 -2.08 -9.34
N MET A 63 -5.50 -1.09 -8.75
CA MET A 63 -5.13 -1.15 -7.34
C MET A 63 -6.18 -0.44 -6.48
N LEU A 64 -6.74 -1.17 -5.52
CA LEU A 64 -7.68 -0.62 -4.54
C LEU A 64 -6.96 -0.46 -3.20
N LEU A 65 -6.81 0.78 -2.75
CA LEU A 65 -6.34 1.14 -1.41
C LEU A 65 -7.51 1.73 -0.63
N THR A 66 -7.83 1.19 0.54
CA THR A 66 -9.06 1.57 1.27
C THR A 66 -8.76 2.09 2.66
N GLU A 67 -9.69 2.88 3.21
CA GLU A 67 -9.67 3.27 4.61
C GLU A 67 -11.02 2.92 5.26
N MET A 68 -10.98 2.35 6.46
CA MET A 68 -12.17 2.23 7.31
C MET A 68 -12.21 3.38 8.31
N LYS A 69 -13.21 4.27 8.16
CA LYS A 69 -13.61 5.21 9.22
C LYS A 69 -15.00 4.86 9.72
N LYS A 70 -15.08 4.49 11.02
CA LYS A 70 -16.32 4.45 11.84
C LYS A 70 -17.50 3.60 11.28
N LEU A 71 -17.25 2.37 10.80
CA LEU A 71 -18.25 1.41 10.25
C LEU A 71 -18.62 1.52 8.75
N ALA A 72 -17.97 2.38 7.96
CA ALA A 72 -18.13 2.36 6.50
C ALA A 72 -16.77 2.22 5.81
N CYS A 73 -16.62 1.20 4.94
CA CYS A 73 -15.50 1.11 4.00
C CYS A 73 -15.62 2.26 3.00
N ARG A 74 -14.86 3.35 3.21
CA ARG A 74 -14.63 4.33 2.15
C ARG A 74 -13.41 3.86 1.37
N ALA A 75 -13.65 3.40 0.14
CA ALA A 75 -12.56 3.11 -0.76
C ALA A 75 -11.98 4.44 -1.27
N PHE A 76 -10.75 4.78 -0.89
CA PHE A 76 -9.99 5.79 -1.61
C PHE A 76 -9.43 5.14 -2.88
N VAL A 77 -10.28 5.00 -3.90
CA VAL A 77 -9.86 4.32 -5.12
C VAL A 77 -8.88 5.20 -5.89
N ILE A 78 -7.59 4.88 -5.81
CA ILE A 78 -6.62 5.36 -6.79
C ILE A 78 -6.91 4.63 -8.10
N PHE A 79 -7.76 5.22 -8.93
CA PHE A 79 -8.01 4.78 -10.31
C PHE A 79 -6.83 5.15 -11.22
N GLU A 80 -5.65 4.62 -10.92
CA GLU A 80 -4.56 4.61 -11.89
C GLU A 80 -4.78 3.41 -12.82
N LYS A 81 -5.42 3.66 -13.97
CA LYS A 81 -5.40 2.68 -15.07
C LYS A 81 -3.97 2.55 -15.56
N ILE A 82 -3.27 1.54 -15.08
CA ILE A 82 -1.87 1.27 -15.43
C ILE A 82 -1.67 1.22 -16.95
N THR A 83 -2.63 0.67 -17.69
CA THR A 83 -2.66 0.63 -19.17
C THR A 83 -2.62 2.02 -19.82
N LYS A 84 -3.26 3.04 -19.24
CA LYS A 84 -3.17 4.43 -19.74
C LYS A 84 -1.79 5.04 -19.46
N MET A 85 -1.18 4.71 -18.33
CA MET A 85 0.16 5.19 -17.97
C MET A 85 1.25 4.60 -18.88
N PHE A 86 1.10 3.36 -19.34
CA PHE A 86 2.00 2.75 -20.34
C PHE A 86 1.75 3.24 -21.78
N ARG A 87 0.49 3.48 -22.19
CA ARG A 87 0.18 3.94 -23.57
C ARG A 87 0.52 5.41 -23.82
N MET A 88 0.48 6.29 -22.81
CA MET A 88 0.77 7.73 -22.98
C MET A 88 2.23 8.05 -23.32
N LEU A 89 3.18 7.19 -22.96
CA LEU A 89 4.61 7.40 -23.22
C LEU A 89 5.07 7.05 -24.64
N ARG A 90 4.18 6.50 -25.49
CA ARG A 90 4.50 6.20 -26.90
C ARG A 90 4.13 7.33 -27.87
N LEU A 91 3.56 8.43 -27.36
CA LEU A 91 3.13 9.60 -28.15
C LEU A 91 3.97 10.86 -27.84
N ARG A 92 5.17 10.69 -27.27
CA ARG A 92 6.17 11.74 -27.13
C ARG A 92 7.45 11.32 -27.83
#